data_AF-A0A1H9KS74-F1
#
_entry.id   AF-A0A1H9KS74-F1
#
_cell.length_a   1.000
_cell.length_b   1.000
_cell.length_c   1.000
_cell.angle_alpha   90.00
_cell.angle_beta   90.00
_cell.angle_gamma   90.00
#
_symmetry.space_group_name_H-M   'P 1'
#
loop_
_entity.id
_entity.type
_entity.pdbx_description
1 polymer ?
#
loop_
_entity_poly.entity_id
_entity_poly.type
_entity_poly.pdbx_seq_one_letter_code
_entity_poly.pdbx_strand_id
1 'polypeptide(L)'
;MKLRKMIITALATTMLFSLAACGDAANTDDSTETVTTTEAAEATESTEAETTASEDSEGENSSTDDSETDSSTDDSETDSAEASDDSETDSAEDGTPQGDGLVSEEELQKGWAWMKSYGFKIFKNMTYEEVAEHFGVDGELFKDEYAENIKRNKRDYKWISKDDATHYIMVNFEETDAEGAPGVYTVSAFTANGFDGAEAEQKYKDDFN
;
A
#
# COMPACT_ATOMS: atom_id res chain seq x y z
N MET A 1 -17.71 25.06 4.23
CA MET A 1 -18.08 23.99 5.18
C MET A 1 -19.41 23.40 4.74
N LYS A 2 -19.40 22.28 4.00
CA LYS A 2 -20.63 21.58 3.55
C LYS A 2 -20.90 20.42 4.51
N LEU A 3 -22.01 20.51 5.23
CA LEU A 3 -22.45 19.55 6.25
C LEU A 3 -22.97 18.28 5.56
N ARG A 4 -22.21 17.18 5.60
CA ARG A 4 -22.66 15.86 5.13
C ARG A 4 -23.59 15.25 6.20
N LYS A 5 -24.83 14.97 5.81
CA LYS A 5 -25.83 14.31 6.64
C LYS A 5 -25.48 12.82 6.75
N MET A 6 -25.12 12.36 7.94
CA MET A 6 -25.03 10.93 8.25
C MET A 6 -26.43 10.35 8.42
N ILE A 7 -26.79 9.36 7.59
CA ILE A 7 -27.94 8.49 7.83
C ILE A 7 -27.40 7.22 8.46
N ILE A 8 -27.53 7.13 9.79
CA ILE A 8 -27.21 5.93 10.57
C ILE A 8 -28.44 5.02 10.50
N THR A 9 -28.39 4.00 9.64
CA THR A 9 -29.39 2.92 9.67
C THR A 9 -28.95 1.90 10.71
N ALA A 10 -29.48 2.03 11.93
CA ALA A 10 -29.32 1.03 12.98
C ALA A 10 -30.21 -0.18 12.67
N LEU A 11 -29.60 -1.28 12.24
CA LEU A 11 -30.25 -2.60 12.16
C LEU A 11 -30.16 -3.26 13.54
N ALA A 12 -31.21 -3.10 14.34
CA ALA A 12 -31.38 -3.79 15.61
C ALA A 12 -31.86 -5.22 15.34
N THR A 13 -30.92 -6.18 15.29
CA THR A 13 -31.25 -7.60 15.23
C THR A 13 -31.47 -8.12 16.64
N THR A 14 -32.73 -8.21 17.04
CA THR A 14 -33.17 -8.81 18.31
C THR A 14 -32.89 -10.31 18.29
N MET A 15 -31.83 -10.77 18.96
CA MET A 15 -31.69 -12.20 19.29
C MET A 15 -32.62 -12.55 20.45
N LEU A 16 -33.61 -13.40 20.18
CA LEU A 16 -34.40 -14.07 21.21
C LEU A 16 -33.53 -15.10 21.94
N PHE A 17 -33.17 -14.82 23.19
CA PHE A 17 -32.72 -15.84 24.14
C PHE A 17 -33.93 -16.67 24.58
N SER A 18 -33.98 -17.94 24.16
CA SER A 18 -34.89 -18.92 24.75
C SER A 18 -34.29 -19.42 26.06
N LEU A 19 -34.94 -19.07 27.18
CA LEU A 19 -34.70 -19.72 28.48
C LEU A 19 -35.20 -21.16 28.41
N ALA A 20 -34.28 -22.12 28.55
CA ALA A 20 -34.61 -23.46 29.00
C ALA A 20 -34.14 -23.59 30.46
N ALA A 21 -35.12 -23.58 31.37
CA ALA A 21 -34.95 -23.90 32.78
C ALA A 21 -35.35 -25.36 33.02
N CYS A 22 -34.39 -26.16 33.52
CA CYS A 22 -34.53 -27.43 34.26
C CYS A 22 -33.09 -27.90 34.49
N GLY A 23 -32.59 -28.29 35.65
CA GLY A 23 -33.14 -28.50 36.98
C GLY A 23 -32.01 -29.16 37.82
N ASP A 24 -32.04 -28.89 39.12
CA ASP A 24 -31.53 -29.70 40.24
C ASP A 24 -30.02 -29.96 40.48
N ALA A 25 -29.58 -29.39 41.61
CA ALA A 25 -28.71 -29.90 42.67
C ALA A 25 -27.44 -30.72 42.36
N ALA A 26 -26.27 -30.22 42.79
CA ALA A 26 -25.61 -30.66 44.04
C ALA A 26 -24.15 -30.14 44.16
N ASN A 27 -23.91 -29.43 45.26
CA ASN A 27 -22.83 -29.62 46.25
C ASN A 27 -21.33 -29.38 45.92
N THR A 28 -20.70 -28.60 46.83
CA THR A 28 -19.26 -28.51 47.23
C THR A 28 -18.25 -28.21 46.12
N ASP A 29 -17.12 -27.54 46.30
CA ASP A 29 -16.25 -27.05 47.37
C ASP A 29 -15.42 -25.99 46.62
N ASP A 30 -14.91 -24.92 47.18
CA ASP A 30 -13.55 -24.91 47.69
C ASP A 30 -13.13 -23.44 47.78
N SER A 31 -12.23 -23.21 48.72
CA SER A 31 -11.85 -21.95 49.29
C SER A 31 -10.81 -21.18 48.46
N THR A 32 -10.48 -19.99 48.97
CA THR A 32 -9.18 -19.29 48.81
C THR A 32 -8.97 -18.52 47.51
N GLU A 33 -8.18 -17.46 47.43
CA GLU A 33 -7.63 -16.42 48.32
C GLU A 33 -6.84 -15.54 47.33
N THR A 34 -6.93 -14.20 47.43
CA THR A 34 -5.88 -13.21 47.05
C THR A 34 -5.32 -13.23 45.59
N VAL A 35 -5.01 -12.10 44.95
CA VAL A 35 -3.76 -11.33 45.12
C VAL A 35 -3.88 -10.06 44.28
N THR A 36 -3.71 -8.92 44.95
CA THR A 36 -3.25 -7.64 44.40
C THR A 36 -1.78 -7.73 43.98
N THR A 37 -1.39 -7.16 42.84
CA THR A 37 -0.06 -6.51 42.57
C THR A 37 -0.18 -5.79 41.22
N THR A 38 -0.22 -4.46 41.16
CA THR A 38 0.88 -3.47 41.17
C THR A 38 1.54 -3.26 39.81
N GLU A 39 1.43 -2.00 39.39
CA GLU A 39 2.10 -1.25 38.34
C GLU A 39 3.64 -1.25 38.48
N ALA A 40 4.37 -1.29 37.37
CA ALA A 40 5.76 -0.84 37.34
C ALA A 40 6.14 -0.33 35.95
N ALA A 41 6.67 0.89 35.95
CA ALA A 41 7.14 1.68 34.83
C ALA A 41 8.60 1.37 34.46
N GLU A 42 8.96 1.85 33.26
CA GLU A 42 10.27 2.32 32.77
C GLU A 42 11.53 1.44 32.88
N ALA A 43 12.23 1.26 31.76
CA ALA A 43 13.49 1.98 31.52
C ALA A 43 14.03 1.73 30.09
N THR A 44 14.49 2.83 29.51
CA THR A 44 15.34 3.00 28.32
C THR A 44 16.74 2.42 28.51
N GLU A 45 17.34 1.85 27.46
CA GLU A 45 18.79 1.94 27.25
C GLU A 45 19.15 1.78 25.76
N SER A 46 19.93 2.75 25.26
CA SER A 46 20.57 2.79 23.95
C SER A 46 21.74 1.82 23.87
N THR A 47 22.07 1.30 22.69
CA THR A 47 23.41 0.73 22.46
C THR A 47 23.85 0.93 21.02
N GLU A 48 25.17 1.10 20.90
CA GLU A 48 25.92 1.85 19.92
C GLU A 48 26.21 1.12 18.60
N ALA A 49 26.69 1.92 17.65
CA ALA A 49 27.22 1.53 16.36
C ALA A 49 28.48 0.66 16.47
N GLU A 50 28.64 -0.26 15.53
CA GLU A 50 29.96 -0.76 15.13
C GLU A 50 30.16 -0.70 13.62
N THR A 51 31.34 -0.21 13.29
CA THR A 51 31.92 -0.01 11.97
C THR A 51 32.85 -1.18 11.70
N THR A 52 32.81 -1.79 10.52
CA THR A 52 33.96 -2.56 10.03
C THR A 52 34.09 -2.40 8.51
N ALA A 53 35.15 -1.70 8.12
CA ALA A 53 35.71 -1.71 6.79
C ALA A 53 36.64 -2.94 6.65
N SER A 54 36.65 -3.54 5.47
CA SER A 54 37.62 -4.55 5.07
C SER A 54 38.15 -4.20 3.69
N GLU A 55 39.45 -3.93 3.63
CA GLU A 55 40.23 -3.63 2.44
C GLU A 55 40.66 -4.90 1.68
N ASP A 56 40.96 -4.67 0.40
CA ASP A 56 42.02 -5.26 -0.43
C ASP A 56 41.95 -6.73 -0.90
N SER A 57 41.98 -6.89 -2.23
CA SER A 57 42.99 -7.74 -2.87
C SER A 57 43.11 -7.38 -4.35
N GLU A 58 44.27 -6.85 -4.72
CA GLU A 58 44.78 -6.77 -6.08
C GLU A 58 45.06 -8.16 -6.68
N GLY A 59 45.06 -8.23 -8.02
CA GLY A 59 45.44 -9.40 -8.80
C GLY A 59 45.67 -9.04 -10.27
N GLU A 60 46.88 -8.59 -10.57
CA GLU A 60 47.41 -8.37 -11.93
C GLU A 60 47.52 -9.69 -12.73
N ASN A 61 47.31 -9.63 -14.06
CA ASN A 61 48.40 -9.63 -15.07
C ASN A 61 47.94 -10.16 -16.45
N SER A 62 48.56 -9.59 -17.50
CA SER A 62 49.09 -10.23 -18.72
C SER A 62 48.51 -9.73 -20.05
N SER A 63 49.24 -8.77 -20.65
CA SER A 63 49.85 -8.78 -22.01
C SER A 63 49.09 -9.44 -23.18
N THR A 64 49.04 -9.00 -24.44
CA THR A 64 49.62 -7.94 -25.29
C THR A 64 49.02 -8.25 -26.69
N ASP A 65 48.78 -7.26 -27.57
CA ASP A 65 49.25 -7.24 -28.98
C ASP A 65 48.44 -6.28 -29.86
N ASP A 66 49.19 -5.58 -30.71
CA ASP A 66 48.91 -4.49 -31.63
C ASP A 66 47.83 -4.74 -32.71
N SER A 67 47.15 -3.66 -33.13
CA SER A 67 47.36 -3.06 -34.47
C SER A 67 46.34 -1.98 -34.80
N GLU A 68 46.81 -1.01 -35.57
CA GLU A 68 46.20 0.28 -35.89
C GLU A 68 45.04 0.26 -36.90
N THR A 69 44.40 1.43 -37.05
CA THR A 69 43.60 1.91 -38.21
C THR A 69 42.12 1.48 -38.14
N ASP A 70 41.10 2.32 -38.26
CA ASP A 70 40.91 3.45 -39.17
C ASP A 70 39.87 4.42 -38.58
N SER A 71 40.00 5.66 -39.01
CA SER A 71 39.07 6.77 -38.88
C SER A 71 37.61 6.42 -39.24
N SER A 72 36.67 7.00 -38.51
CA SER A 72 35.52 7.74 -39.05
C SER A 72 34.72 8.34 -37.91
N THR A 73 34.73 9.67 -37.82
CA THR A 73 33.73 10.47 -37.12
C THR A 73 32.41 10.32 -37.86
N ASP A 74 31.39 9.78 -37.20
CA ASP A 74 30.00 9.82 -37.67
C ASP A 74 29.11 10.25 -36.50
N ASP A 75 28.66 11.50 -36.58
CA ASP A 75 27.62 12.07 -35.75
C ASP A 75 26.32 11.27 -35.95
N SER A 76 25.82 10.64 -34.90
CA SER A 76 24.40 10.30 -34.83
C SER A 76 23.82 10.79 -33.50
N GLU A 77 23.05 11.87 -33.61
CA GLU A 77 22.08 12.26 -32.61
C GLU A 77 21.09 11.10 -32.44
N THR A 78 21.17 10.42 -31.30
CA THR A 78 20.11 9.53 -30.84
C THR A 78 19.25 10.36 -29.89
N ASP A 79 18.33 11.12 -30.47
CA ASP A 79 17.27 11.76 -29.69
C ASP A 79 16.28 10.68 -29.26
N SER A 80 16.14 10.57 -27.93
CA SER A 80 15.19 9.71 -27.27
C SER A 80 13.80 10.31 -27.44
N ALA A 81 12.91 9.57 -28.08
CA ALA A 81 11.49 9.87 -28.03
C ALA A 81 10.73 8.60 -27.62
N GLU A 82 10.60 8.47 -26.30
CA GLU A 82 9.36 8.18 -25.59
C GLU A 82 8.38 7.27 -26.34
N ALA A 83 8.42 5.98 -26.02
CA ALA A 83 7.26 5.12 -26.20
C ALA A 83 6.22 5.48 -25.14
N SER A 84 5.32 6.42 -25.48
CA SER A 84 4.04 6.55 -24.81
C SER A 84 3.24 5.27 -25.08
N ASP A 85 3.35 4.31 -24.16
CA ASP A 85 2.41 3.20 -24.05
C ASP A 85 1.13 3.76 -23.42
N ASP A 86 0.37 4.47 -24.25
CA ASP A 86 -1.00 4.88 -23.99
C ASP A 86 -1.88 3.63 -24.15
N SER A 87 -1.86 2.77 -23.12
CA SER A 87 -2.79 1.66 -23.03
C SER A 87 -4.13 2.21 -22.56
N GLU A 88 -4.89 2.79 -23.50
CA GLU A 88 -6.34 2.90 -23.36
C GLU A 88 -6.92 1.49 -23.20
N THR A 89 -6.99 1.04 -21.94
CA THR A 89 -7.70 -0.18 -21.56
C THR A 89 -9.17 0.17 -21.48
N ASP A 90 -9.82 0.27 -22.63
CA ASP A 90 -11.26 0.30 -22.74
C ASP A 90 -11.77 -1.12 -22.45
N SER A 91 -12.08 -1.42 -21.19
CA SER A 91 -12.69 -2.69 -20.77
C SER A 91 -13.65 -2.49 -19.60
N ALA A 92 -14.66 -1.64 -19.83
CA ALA A 92 -15.87 -1.60 -19.01
C ALA A 92 -16.80 -2.77 -19.35
N GLU A 93 -16.37 -4.02 -19.09
CA GLU A 93 -17.20 -5.23 -19.35
C GLU A 93 -17.42 -6.13 -18.11
N ASP A 94 -16.69 -5.96 -17.00
CA ASP A 94 -16.75 -6.88 -15.82
C ASP A 94 -17.15 -6.22 -14.49
N GLY A 95 -17.54 -4.94 -14.47
CA GLY A 95 -17.91 -4.24 -13.23
C GLY A 95 -16.72 -3.89 -12.32
N THR A 96 -15.48 -4.11 -12.77
CA THR A 96 -14.26 -3.55 -12.15
C THR A 96 -14.34 -2.02 -12.18
N PRO A 97 -14.16 -1.33 -11.03
CA PRO A 97 -14.10 0.13 -11.00
C PRO A 97 -12.96 0.62 -11.88
N GLN A 98 -13.22 1.66 -12.69
CA GLN A 98 -12.26 2.24 -13.61
C GLN A 98 -12.52 3.75 -13.72
N GLY A 99 -11.54 4.55 -13.30
CA GLY A 99 -11.52 6.00 -13.47
C GLY A 99 -10.31 6.47 -14.27
N ASP A 100 -10.14 7.78 -14.39
CA ASP A 100 -8.95 8.40 -14.98
C ASP A 100 -7.80 8.56 -13.97
N GLY A 101 -8.05 8.32 -12.68
CA GLY A 101 -7.08 8.48 -11.60
C GLY A 101 -6.57 9.91 -11.39
N LEU A 102 -7.15 10.93 -12.04
CA LEU A 102 -6.56 12.26 -12.10
C LEU A 102 -6.84 13.06 -10.81
N VAL A 103 -5.78 13.38 -10.09
CA VAL A 103 -5.78 14.19 -8.86
C VAL A 103 -4.87 15.40 -8.98
N SER A 104 -5.05 16.45 -8.17
CA SER A 104 -4.05 17.53 -8.14
C SER A 104 -2.73 17.03 -7.53
N GLU A 105 -1.60 17.67 -7.86
CA GLU A 105 -0.29 17.32 -7.30
C GLU A 105 -0.29 17.36 -5.76
N GLU A 106 -0.96 18.36 -5.18
CA GLU A 106 -1.10 18.47 -3.73
C GLU A 106 -1.90 17.30 -3.13
N GLU A 107 -3.03 16.93 -3.75
CA GLU A 107 -3.85 15.79 -3.30
C GLU A 107 -3.09 14.47 -3.46
N LEU A 108 -2.30 14.31 -4.52
CA LEU A 108 -1.45 13.14 -4.73
C LEU A 108 -0.45 13.00 -3.58
N GLN A 109 0.34 14.04 -3.30
CA GLN A 109 1.34 14.01 -2.24
C GLN A 109 0.72 13.85 -0.84
N LYS A 110 -0.45 14.43 -0.58
CA LYS A 110 -1.22 14.21 0.65
C LYS A 110 -1.68 12.75 0.77
N GLY A 111 -2.16 12.16 -0.33
CA GLY A 111 -2.51 10.75 -0.37
C GLY A 111 -1.32 9.85 -0.01
N TRP A 112 -0.12 10.15 -0.51
CA TRP A 112 1.09 9.43 -0.10
C TRP A 112 1.37 9.56 1.40
N ALA A 113 1.39 10.79 1.92
CA ALA A 113 1.64 11.05 3.33
C ALA A 113 0.61 10.36 4.24
N TRP A 114 -0.66 10.34 3.81
CA TRP A 114 -1.73 9.60 4.46
C TRP A 114 -1.45 8.10 4.51
N MET A 115 -1.15 7.44 3.38
CA MET A 115 -0.85 5.99 3.37
C MET A 115 0.32 5.63 4.30
N LYS A 116 1.31 6.53 4.38
CA LYS A 116 2.49 6.38 5.23
C LYS A 116 2.20 6.60 6.71
N SER A 117 1.29 7.51 7.08
CA SER A 117 0.97 7.82 8.47
C SER A 117 0.26 6.66 9.20
N TYR A 118 -0.62 5.94 8.51
CA TYR A 118 -1.28 4.74 9.05
C TYR A 118 -0.30 3.56 9.20
N GLY A 119 0.77 3.57 8.41
CA GLY A 119 1.69 2.44 8.26
C GLY A 119 1.04 1.25 7.56
N PHE A 120 1.86 0.45 6.87
CA PHE A 120 1.36 -0.64 6.03
C PHE A 120 0.53 -1.68 6.79
N LYS A 121 0.77 -1.89 8.10
CA LYS A 121 0.02 -2.86 8.91
C LYS A 121 -1.49 -2.55 8.99
N ILE A 122 -1.86 -1.27 8.98
CA ILE A 122 -3.25 -0.82 9.02
C ILE A 122 -3.77 -0.66 7.59
N PHE A 123 -2.95 -0.03 6.74
CA PHE A 123 -3.32 0.26 5.35
C PHE A 123 -3.63 -0.99 4.51
N LYS A 124 -2.95 -2.11 4.76
CA LYS A 124 -3.16 -3.37 4.01
C LYS A 124 -4.56 -3.98 4.10
N ASN A 125 -5.40 -3.53 5.04
CA ASN A 125 -6.77 -4.03 5.17
C ASN A 125 -7.79 -3.11 4.50
N MET A 126 -7.35 -1.99 3.90
CA MET A 126 -8.25 -1.10 3.17
C MET A 126 -8.68 -1.73 1.84
N THR A 127 -9.95 -1.51 1.52
CA THR A 127 -10.60 -1.85 0.27
C THR A 127 -10.32 -0.81 -0.81
N TYR A 128 -10.63 -1.13 -2.07
CA TYR A 128 -10.50 -0.16 -3.17
C TYR A 128 -11.34 1.09 -2.92
N GLU A 129 -12.57 0.91 -2.46
CA GLU A 129 -13.54 1.97 -2.23
C GLU A 129 -13.04 2.97 -1.17
N GLU A 130 -12.39 2.48 -0.11
CA GLU A 130 -11.81 3.35 0.93
C GLU A 130 -10.63 4.17 0.40
N VAL A 131 -9.80 3.60 -0.47
CA VAL A 131 -8.69 4.33 -1.10
C VAL A 131 -9.21 5.35 -2.11
N ALA A 132 -10.15 4.96 -2.97
CA ALA A 132 -10.77 5.86 -3.94
C ALA A 132 -11.54 7.01 -3.27
N GLU A 133 -12.23 6.76 -2.15
CA GLU A 133 -12.89 7.80 -1.37
C GLU A 133 -11.89 8.84 -0.83
N HIS A 134 -10.69 8.41 -0.42
CA HIS A 134 -9.65 9.32 0.06
C HIS A 134 -9.17 10.29 -1.04
N PHE A 135 -8.89 9.76 -2.23
CA PHE A 135 -8.49 10.59 -3.38
C PHE A 135 -9.67 11.35 -4.00
N GLY A 136 -10.91 10.93 -3.71
CA GLY A 136 -12.12 11.54 -4.24
C GLY A 136 -12.42 11.20 -5.70
N VAL A 137 -11.62 10.32 -6.32
CA VAL A 137 -11.78 9.81 -7.68
C VAL A 137 -11.39 8.33 -7.74
N ASP A 138 -12.03 7.61 -8.66
CA ASP A 138 -11.63 6.25 -9.00
C ASP A 138 -10.25 6.26 -9.67
N GLY A 139 -9.38 5.34 -9.25
CA GLY A 139 -8.05 5.17 -9.85
C GLY A 139 -8.10 4.65 -11.30
N GLU A 140 -7.06 4.94 -12.06
CA GLU A 140 -6.83 4.35 -13.38
C GLU A 140 -6.42 2.89 -13.23
N LEU A 141 -7.18 1.97 -13.84
CA LEU A 141 -6.84 0.55 -13.83
C LEU A 141 -5.64 0.31 -14.75
N PHE A 142 -4.49 0.01 -14.16
CA PHE A 142 -3.25 -0.29 -14.87
C PHE A 142 -3.12 -1.78 -15.22
N LYS A 143 -3.61 -2.65 -14.33
CA LYS A 143 -3.51 -4.10 -14.51
C LYS A 143 -4.66 -4.82 -13.82
N ASP A 144 -5.26 -5.82 -14.48
CA ASP A 144 -6.19 -6.78 -13.88
C ASP A 144 -5.78 -8.19 -14.35
N GLU A 145 -5.32 -9.03 -13.43
CA GLU A 145 -4.85 -10.37 -13.78
C GLU A 145 -5.07 -11.40 -12.66
N TYR A 146 -5.20 -12.67 -13.07
CA TYR A 146 -5.09 -13.78 -12.15
C TYR A 146 -3.62 -14.20 -11.98
N ALA A 147 -3.08 -14.05 -10.77
CA ALA A 147 -1.70 -14.39 -10.44
C ALA A 147 -1.58 -15.88 -10.09
N GLU A 148 -1.22 -16.71 -11.08
CA GLU A 148 -1.12 -18.18 -10.96
C GLU A 148 -0.22 -18.66 -9.80
N ASN A 149 0.85 -17.92 -9.49
CA ASN A 149 1.80 -18.28 -8.44
C ASN A 149 1.21 -18.24 -7.03
N ILE A 150 0.20 -17.39 -6.81
CA ILE A 150 -0.51 -17.25 -5.53
C ILE A 150 -1.98 -17.65 -5.61
N LYS A 151 -2.47 -17.98 -6.81
CA LYS A 151 -3.85 -18.39 -7.13
C LYS A 151 -4.91 -17.37 -6.70
N ARG A 152 -4.66 -16.09 -7.00
CA ARG A 152 -5.55 -14.97 -6.62
C ARG A 152 -5.57 -13.91 -7.69
N ASN A 153 -6.70 -13.21 -7.80
CA ASN A 153 -6.81 -12.06 -8.67
C ASN A 153 -6.07 -10.85 -8.07
N LYS A 154 -5.47 -10.05 -8.94
CA LYS A 154 -4.75 -8.82 -8.62
C LYS A 154 -5.23 -7.67 -9.48
N ARG A 155 -5.31 -6.50 -8.87
CA ARG A 155 -5.64 -5.25 -9.56
C ARG A 155 -4.68 -4.16 -9.15
N ASP A 156 -4.08 -3.51 -10.12
CA ASP A 156 -3.17 -2.39 -9.90
C ASP A 156 -3.82 -1.11 -10.39
N TYR A 157 -3.90 -0.11 -9.51
CA TYR A 157 -4.49 1.18 -9.81
C TYR A 157 -3.48 2.31 -9.66
N LYS A 158 -3.61 3.33 -10.50
CA LYS A 158 -2.84 4.58 -10.40
C LYS A 158 -3.74 5.76 -10.04
N TRP A 159 -3.22 6.62 -9.18
CA TRP A 159 -3.65 8.01 -9.07
C TRP A 159 -2.53 8.89 -9.61
N ILE A 160 -2.85 9.74 -10.56
CA ILE A 160 -1.90 10.43 -11.43
C ILE A 160 -2.09 11.94 -11.25
N SER A 161 -0.98 12.67 -11.19
CA SER A 161 -1.03 14.12 -11.11
C SER A 161 -1.58 14.74 -12.39
N LYS A 162 -2.50 15.68 -12.25
CA LYS A 162 -2.99 16.52 -13.36
C LYS A 162 -1.92 17.43 -13.94
N ASP A 163 -0.87 17.70 -13.17
CA ASP A 163 0.18 18.65 -13.55
C ASP A 163 1.35 17.94 -14.27
N ASP A 164 1.62 16.66 -13.94
CA ASP A 164 2.67 15.84 -14.55
C ASP A 164 2.30 14.35 -14.51
N ALA A 165 2.07 13.72 -15.67
CA ALA A 165 1.66 12.31 -15.73
C ALA A 165 2.74 11.32 -15.27
N THR A 166 4.00 11.75 -15.13
CA THR A 166 5.08 10.93 -14.55
C THR A 166 4.98 10.85 -13.02
N HIS A 167 4.24 11.78 -12.39
CA HIS A 167 3.94 11.77 -10.96
C HIS A 167 2.70 10.94 -10.69
N TYR A 168 2.86 9.82 -9.99
CA TYR A 168 1.73 8.97 -9.63
C TYR A 168 1.99 8.17 -8.35
N ILE A 169 0.89 7.73 -7.74
CA ILE A 169 0.87 6.68 -6.72
C ILE A 169 0.22 5.47 -7.34
N MET A 170 0.92 4.34 -7.30
CA MET A 170 0.35 3.05 -7.65
C MET A 170 -0.02 2.30 -6.38
N VAL A 171 -1.24 1.76 -6.33
CA VAL A 171 -1.71 0.89 -5.24
C VAL A 171 -2.08 -0.46 -5.84
N ASN A 172 -1.47 -1.50 -5.31
CA ASN A 172 -1.72 -2.87 -5.71
C ASN A 172 -2.75 -3.47 -4.76
N PHE A 173 -3.75 -4.14 -5.31
CA PHE A 173 -4.79 -4.83 -4.59
C PHE A 173 -4.73 -6.31 -4.92
N GLU A 174 -4.99 -7.12 -3.91
CA GLU A 174 -5.05 -8.57 -4.04
C GLU A 174 -6.34 -9.07 -3.42
N GLU A 175 -6.96 -10.04 -4.06
CA GLU A 175 -8.13 -10.72 -3.52
C GLU A 175 -7.79 -11.33 -2.15
N THR A 176 -8.63 -11.10 -1.15
CA THR A 176 -8.36 -11.51 0.23
C THR A 176 -8.40 -13.03 0.39
N ASP A 177 -9.46 -13.65 -0.13
CA ASP A 177 -9.71 -15.08 -0.11
C ASP A 177 -10.58 -15.46 -1.32
N ALA A 178 -9.97 -16.01 -2.37
CA ALA A 178 -10.69 -16.38 -3.59
C ALA A 178 -11.74 -17.49 -3.37
N GLU A 179 -11.65 -18.28 -2.30
CA GLU A 179 -12.59 -19.36 -2.01
C GLU A 179 -13.67 -18.93 -1.00
N GLY A 180 -13.28 -18.20 0.05
CA GLY A 180 -14.17 -17.78 1.14
C GLY A 180 -14.77 -16.38 1.01
N ALA A 181 -14.13 -15.47 0.27
CA ALA A 181 -14.56 -14.10 0.05
C ALA A 181 -14.21 -13.60 -1.37
N PRO A 182 -14.69 -14.30 -2.43
CA PRO A 182 -14.36 -13.93 -3.80
C PRO A 182 -14.81 -12.51 -4.13
N GLY A 183 -13.98 -11.79 -4.87
CA GLY A 183 -14.24 -10.41 -5.30
C GLY A 183 -13.96 -9.34 -4.23
N VAL A 184 -13.50 -9.70 -3.02
CA VAL A 184 -13.06 -8.73 -2.01
C VAL A 184 -11.56 -8.51 -2.12
N TYR A 185 -11.16 -7.30 -2.51
CA TYR A 185 -9.77 -6.93 -2.69
C TYR A 185 -9.29 -5.98 -1.61
N THR A 186 -8.08 -6.19 -1.10
CA THR A 186 -7.44 -5.29 -0.15
C THR A 186 -6.05 -4.89 -0.62
N VAL A 187 -5.55 -3.77 -0.11
CA VAL A 187 -4.20 -3.29 -0.45
C VAL A 187 -3.13 -4.34 -0.11
N SER A 188 -2.31 -4.68 -1.11
CA SER A 188 -1.17 -5.58 -0.99
C SER A 188 0.18 -4.85 -1.06
N ALA A 189 0.24 -3.71 -1.76
CA ALA A 189 1.42 -2.85 -1.82
C ALA A 189 1.05 -1.44 -2.35
N PHE A 190 1.95 -0.48 -2.18
CA PHE A 190 1.84 0.82 -2.83
C PHE A 190 3.22 1.46 -3.05
N THR A 191 3.34 2.27 -4.08
CA THR A 191 4.59 2.96 -4.48
C THR A 191 4.30 4.34 -5.03
N ALA A 192 5.24 5.27 -4.88
CA ALA A 192 5.23 6.59 -5.50
C ALA A 192 6.27 6.68 -6.63
N ASN A 193 5.97 7.50 -7.64
CA ASN A 193 6.90 7.85 -8.72
C ASN A 193 6.77 9.35 -9.02
N GLY A 194 7.82 9.96 -9.56
CA GLY A 194 7.87 11.35 -10.02
C GLY A 194 8.07 12.41 -8.93
N PHE A 195 7.63 12.18 -7.68
CA PHE A 195 7.79 13.14 -6.58
C PHE A 195 8.60 12.58 -5.40
N ASP A 196 9.14 13.48 -4.56
CA ASP A 196 9.85 13.09 -3.33
C ASP A 196 8.83 12.71 -2.23
N GLY A 197 8.65 11.40 -2.04
CA GLY A 197 7.76 10.86 -1.02
C GLY A 197 8.17 11.22 0.41
N ALA A 198 9.46 11.36 0.71
CA ALA A 198 9.92 11.71 2.05
C ALA A 198 9.64 13.20 2.35
N GLU A 199 9.81 14.08 1.36
CA GLU A 199 9.40 15.47 1.47
C GLU A 199 7.88 15.59 1.68
N ALA A 200 7.08 14.86 0.90
CA ALA A 200 5.62 14.83 1.03
C ALA A 200 5.17 14.36 2.42
N GLU A 201 5.72 13.23 2.92
CA GLU A 201 5.46 12.72 4.26
C GLU A 201 5.73 13.79 5.33
N GLN A 202 6.90 14.44 5.26
CA GLN A 202 7.29 15.45 6.23
C GLN A 202 6.46 16.73 6.12
N LYS A 203 6.03 17.11 4.92
CA LYS A 203 5.23 18.31 4.67
C LYS A 203 3.80 18.18 5.18
N TYR A 204 3.18 17.00 5.02
CA TYR A 204 1.76 16.78 5.33
C TYR A 204 1.50 15.89 6.55
N LYS A 205 2.52 15.52 7.34
CA LYS A 205 2.36 14.68 8.53
C LYS A 205 1.32 15.16 9.55
N ASP A 206 1.11 16.47 9.66
CA ASP A 206 0.22 17.07 10.65
C ASP A 206 -1.25 17.15 10.15
N ASP A 207 -1.51 16.83 8.88
CA ASP A 207 -2.86 16.87 8.30
C ASP A 207 -3.73 15.67 8.73
N PHE A 208 -3.12 14.63 9.33
CA PHE A 208 -3.78 13.33 9.62
C PHE A 208 -3.72 12.89 11.10
N ASN A 209 -3.19 13.73 11.99
CA ASN A 209 -3.00 13.45 13.43
C ASN A 209 -4.13 13.96 14.32
#